data_AF-A0A2G4IIW5-F1
#
_entry.id   AF-A0A2G4IIW5-F1
#
_cell.length_a   1.000
_cell.length_b   1.000
_cell.length_c   1.000
_cell.angle_alpha   90.00
_cell.angle_beta   90.00
_cell.angle_gamma   90.00
#
_symmetry.space_group_name_H-M   'P 1'
#
loop_
_entity.id
_entity.type
_entity.pdbx_description
1 polymer ?
#
loop_
_entity_poly.entity_id
_entity_poly.type
_entity_poly.pdbx_seq_one_letter_code
_entity_poly.pdbx_strand_id
1 'polypeptide(L)'
;MKITRHYLTINGRRVHYRRAGKGPPLLMVHQSPRSSSEYEPLMQEWGARFTCIAPDLPGFGHSEPLGIANLTIEDIADSLMAFVDALGIGPVPAYGFHTGAIVLMSAVRRFPEKFTALSAVGYPILNEQEREILGDAYIPPNPAKPFGEHLVWMWNRILEQSWYFPWYRQDPKTRMPFAHDNPELVALIVDDMLNCNDAYRFGYRAAIEAQNDIPAADAEAPPALLNGYVGDPLTVHMERTGLLPKGWHKSTQANPLEQRAASLDFLLTQRAGDEAGPLPEDGHQGFLPVKTPLFEGLIHWRASGDPKRLHIHAPGKELGMADVSDAIEIDMPGHGLADKWKGAAPADWQAWQDVIDAVAAHFGIAKTSFDPPAKGDIDRLYPDLSPSRFGHHLTEAWGIVRAAHIFEPWYEANAAYAVDFDPSDLEPERLVIEHRALIRAVSAKQLAMALSNK
;
A
#
# COMPACT_ATOMS: atom_id res chain seq x y z
N MET A 1 -11.81 -13.71 7.77
CA MET A 1 -10.55 -13.90 8.55
C MET A 1 -9.98 -12.52 8.85
N LYS A 2 -9.23 -12.32 9.94
CA LYS A 2 -8.64 -10.99 10.21
C LYS A 2 -7.29 -10.86 9.48
N ILE A 3 -7.12 -9.80 8.71
CA ILE A 3 -5.83 -9.37 8.17
C ILE A 3 -5.22 -8.42 9.20
N THR A 4 -3.97 -8.66 9.55
CA THR A 4 -3.17 -7.84 10.46
C THR A 4 -2.10 -7.11 9.67
N ARG A 5 -1.66 -5.97 10.20
CA ARG A 5 -0.62 -5.11 9.62
C ARG A 5 0.48 -4.92 10.64
N HIS A 6 1.70 -4.78 10.15
CA HIS A 6 2.89 -4.87 10.99
C HIS A 6 4.00 -4.00 10.40
N TYR A 7 4.91 -3.57 11.26
CA TYR A 7 6.19 -3.02 10.85
C TYR A 7 7.32 -3.88 11.37
N LEU A 8 8.41 -3.93 10.61
CA LEU A 8 9.69 -4.50 11.01
C LEU A 8 10.79 -3.51 10.63
N THR A 9 11.72 -3.24 11.54
CA THR A 9 12.91 -2.45 11.24
C THR A 9 14.06 -3.37 10.83
N ILE A 10 14.51 -3.24 9.59
CA ILE A 10 15.58 -4.05 8.99
C ILE A 10 16.68 -3.09 8.54
N ASN A 11 17.89 -3.25 9.10
CA ASN A 11 19.04 -2.39 8.78
C ASN A 11 18.72 -0.89 8.95
N GLY A 12 17.92 -0.53 9.96
CA GLY A 12 17.50 0.84 10.22
C GLY A 12 16.40 1.38 9.30
N ARG A 13 15.85 0.54 8.40
CA ARG A 13 14.76 0.88 7.49
C ARG A 13 13.46 0.20 7.90
N ARG A 14 12.36 0.93 7.89
CA ARG A 14 11.03 0.39 8.16
C ARG A 14 10.47 -0.38 6.96
N VAL A 15 10.00 -1.59 7.23
CA VAL A 15 9.27 -2.46 6.29
C VAL A 15 7.88 -2.72 6.81
N HIS A 16 6.86 -2.34 6.04
CA HIS A 16 5.47 -2.69 6.32
C HIS A 16 5.13 -4.05 5.72
N TYR A 17 4.31 -4.84 6.40
CA TYR A 17 3.74 -6.04 5.81
C TYR A 17 2.34 -6.37 6.36
N ARG A 18 1.60 -7.16 5.57
CA ARG A 18 0.31 -7.75 5.95
C ARG A 18 0.45 -9.23 6.25
N ARG A 19 -0.31 -9.69 7.24
CA ARG A 19 -0.40 -11.10 7.65
C ARG A 19 -1.84 -11.54 7.78
N ALA A 20 -2.16 -12.71 7.25
CA ALA A 20 -3.46 -13.34 7.43
C ALA A 20 -3.35 -14.87 7.45
N GLY A 21 -4.24 -15.52 8.20
CA GLY A 21 -4.37 -16.98 8.15
C GLY A 21 -3.47 -17.74 9.11
N LYS A 22 -3.67 -19.06 9.11
CA LYS A 22 -3.00 -20.03 9.98
C LYS A 22 -2.57 -21.22 9.14
N GLY A 23 -1.28 -21.51 9.09
CA GLY A 23 -0.71 -22.59 8.32
C GLY A 23 0.72 -22.26 7.88
N PRO A 24 1.30 -23.05 6.97
CA PRO A 24 2.62 -22.77 6.44
C PRO A 24 2.71 -21.35 5.85
N PRO A 25 3.85 -20.65 6.02
CA PRO A 25 4.00 -19.31 5.47
C PRO A 25 3.95 -19.32 3.93
N LEU A 26 3.24 -18.35 3.35
CA LEU A 26 3.22 -18.07 1.92
C LEU A 26 3.64 -16.63 1.69
N LEU A 27 4.75 -16.44 0.98
CA LEU A 27 5.24 -15.10 0.62
C LEU A 27 4.47 -14.59 -0.61
N MET A 28 3.93 -13.37 -0.54
CA MET A 28 3.18 -12.74 -1.63
C MET A 28 3.79 -11.40 -1.98
N VAL A 29 4.22 -11.21 -3.24
CA VAL A 29 4.99 -10.03 -3.67
C VAL A 29 4.24 -9.23 -4.73
N HIS A 30 3.93 -7.98 -4.40
CA HIS A 30 3.00 -7.15 -5.17
C HIS A 30 3.61 -6.58 -6.46
N GLN A 31 2.74 -6.13 -7.37
CA GLN A 31 3.16 -5.42 -8.58
C GLN A 31 3.41 -3.91 -8.35
N SER A 32 4.10 -3.24 -9.27
CA SER A 32 4.15 -1.77 -9.30
C SER A 32 2.90 -1.18 -9.97
N PRO A 33 2.35 -0.05 -9.47
CA PRO A 33 2.80 0.75 -8.34
C PRO A 33 2.01 0.40 -7.06
N ARG A 34 1.54 -0.84 -6.93
CA ARG A 34 0.65 -1.27 -5.86
C ARG A 34 1.41 -1.45 -4.54
N SER A 35 0.69 -1.88 -3.51
CA SER A 35 1.20 -2.31 -2.22
C SER A 35 0.68 -3.71 -1.85
N SER A 36 1.10 -4.24 -0.70
CA SER A 36 0.55 -5.47 -0.10
C SER A 36 -0.97 -5.48 0.04
N SER A 37 -1.63 -4.31 0.02
CA SER A 37 -3.09 -4.20 0.02
C SER A 37 -3.75 -4.91 -1.18
N GLU A 38 -3.04 -5.08 -2.30
CA GLU A 38 -3.58 -5.80 -3.47
C GLU A 38 -3.94 -7.25 -3.16
N TYR A 39 -3.32 -7.82 -2.13
CA TYR A 39 -3.55 -9.19 -1.70
C TYR A 39 -4.61 -9.35 -0.63
N GLU A 40 -5.26 -8.29 -0.14
CA GLU A 40 -6.32 -8.45 0.86
C GLU A 40 -7.42 -9.44 0.43
N PRO A 41 -7.95 -9.40 -0.81
CA PRO A 41 -8.94 -10.38 -1.25
C PRO A 41 -8.39 -11.82 -1.26
N LEU A 42 -7.15 -12.00 -1.74
CA LEU A 42 -6.49 -13.32 -1.76
C LEU A 42 -6.19 -13.83 -0.36
N MET A 43 -5.76 -12.97 0.56
CA MET A 43 -5.48 -13.30 1.95
C MET A 43 -6.74 -13.80 2.69
N GLN A 44 -7.90 -13.22 2.40
CA GLN A 44 -9.17 -13.70 2.96
C GLN A 44 -9.50 -15.13 2.50
N GLU A 45 -9.14 -15.48 1.27
CA GLU A 45 -9.39 -16.79 0.68
C GLU A 45 -8.31 -17.82 1.07
N TRP A 46 -7.05 -17.49 0.79
CA TRP A 46 -5.89 -18.38 0.88
C TRP A 46 -5.39 -18.53 2.32
N GLY A 47 -5.68 -17.58 3.22
CA GLY A 47 -5.30 -17.69 4.62
C GLY A 47 -6.01 -18.83 5.37
N ALA A 48 -7.01 -19.48 4.74
CA ALA A 48 -7.61 -20.71 5.24
C ALA A 48 -6.73 -21.94 4.98
N ARG A 49 -5.60 -21.77 4.29
CA ARG A 49 -4.65 -22.82 3.92
C ARG A 49 -3.19 -22.46 4.26
N PHE A 50 -2.88 -21.16 4.30
CA PHE A 50 -1.55 -20.63 4.57
C PHE A 50 -1.59 -19.56 5.67
N THR A 51 -0.41 -19.24 6.21
CA THR A 51 -0.17 -17.92 6.77
C THR A 51 0.39 -17.03 5.66
N CYS A 52 -0.49 -16.26 5.02
CA CYS A 52 -0.13 -15.32 3.97
C CYS A 52 0.67 -14.15 4.56
N ILE A 53 1.82 -13.85 3.97
CA ILE A 53 2.72 -12.75 4.36
C ILE A 53 3.01 -11.93 3.11
N ALA A 54 2.58 -10.67 3.09
CA ALA A 54 2.82 -9.75 1.98
C ALA A 54 3.53 -8.49 2.46
N PRO A 55 4.84 -8.33 2.20
CA PRO A 55 5.54 -7.08 2.44
C PRO A 55 5.15 -6.02 1.40
N ASP A 56 5.21 -4.75 1.80
CA ASP A 56 5.35 -3.66 0.85
C ASP A 56 6.83 -3.59 0.41
N LEU A 57 7.06 -3.62 -0.90
CA LEU A 57 8.39 -3.48 -1.49
C LEU A 57 9.00 -2.10 -1.16
N PRO A 58 10.34 -1.96 -1.19
CA PRO A 58 10.98 -0.69 -0.81
C PRO A 58 10.46 0.50 -1.62
N GLY A 59 10.01 1.55 -0.91
CA GLY A 59 9.45 2.76 -1.52
C GLY A 59 7.99 2.64 -1.97
N PHE A 60 7.33 1.52 -1.71
CA PHE A 60 5.91 1.30 -1.95
C PHE A 60 5.13 1.15 -0.64
N GLY A 61 3.82 1.39 -0.72
CA GLY A 61 2.92 1.30 0.45
C GLY A 61 3.44 2.09 1.64
N HIS A 62 3.67 1.42 2.77
CA HIS A 62 4.19 2.06 3.99
C HIS A 62 5.63 1.65 4.34
N SER A 63 6.34 1.02 3.39
CA SER A 63 7.76 0.70 3.50
C SER A 63 8.62 1.89 3.07
N GLU A 64 9.70 2.14 3.80
CA GLU A 64 10.69 3.15 3.41
C GLU A 64 11.49 2.70 2.17
N PRO A 65 11.96 3.64 1.32
CA PRO A 65 12.79 3.32 0.16
C PRO A 65 14.20 2.87 0.56
N LEU A 66 14.92 2.19 -0.34
CA LEU A 66 16.33 1.81 -0.11
C LEU A 66 17.30 3.00 -0.17
N GLY A 67 16.88 4.16 -0.70
CA GLY A 67 17.77 5.32 -0.87
C GLY A 67 18.82 5.14 -1.98
N ILE A 68 18.61 4.19 -2.90
CA ILE A 68 19.51 3.90 -4.03
C ILE A 68 19.01 4.64 -5.27
N ALA A 69 19.88 5.45 -5.90
CA ALA A 69 19.51 6.24 -7.07
C ALA A 69 19.22 5.38 -8.32
N ASN A 70 20.04 4.35 -8.56
CA ASN A 70 19.91 3.41 -9.66
C ASN A 70 19.46 2.04 -9.12
N LEU A 71 18.25 2.01 -8.56
CA LEU A 71 17.67 0.79 -7.98
C LEU A 71 17.51 -0.29 -9.06
N THR A 72 18.07 -1.47 -8.83
CA THR A 72 17.89 -2.63 -9.71
C THR A 72 16.87 -3.64 -9.15
N ILE A 73 16.49 -4.62 -9.96
CA ILE A 73 15.58 -5.69 -9.50
C ILE A 73 16.27 -6.60 -8.46
N GLU A 74 17.58 -6.78 -8.58
CA GLU A 74 18.41 -7.53 -7.64
C GLU A 74 18.47 -6.82 -6.28
N ASP A 75 18.57 -5.49 -6.24
CA ASP A 75 18.51 -4.73 -4.98
C ASP A 75 17.18 -4.96 -4.24
N ILE A 76 16.07 -4.99 -5.00
CA ILE A 76 14.73 -5.26 -4.46
C ILE A 76 14.64 -6.71 -3.97
N ALA A 77 15.18 -7.68 -4.74
CA ALA A 77 15.22 -9.08 -4.36
C ALA A 77 16.06 -9.33 -3.10
N ASP A 78 17.23 -8.71 -2.99
CA ASP A 78 18.09 -8.79 -1.81
C ASP A 78 17.39 -8.18 -0.58
N SER A 79 16.69 -7.04 -0.74
CA SER A 79 15.88 -6.48 0.33
C SER A 79 14.71 -7.38 0.73
N LEU A 80 14.10 -8.10 -0.21
CA LEU A 80 13.04 -9.06 0.08
C LEU A 80 13.58 -10.25 0.87
N MET A 81 14.78 -10.73 0.55
CA MET A 81 15.42 -11.81 1.30
C MET A 81 15.85 -11.37 2.70
N ALA A 82 16.34 -10.14 2.86
CA ALA A 82 16.59 -9.57 4.19
C ALA A 82 15.32 -9.54 5.05
N PHE A 83 14.15 -9.30 4.45
CA PHE A 83 12.85 -9.39 5.13
C PHE A 83 12.46 -10.82 5.50
N VAL A 84 12.63 -11.78 4.59
CA VAL A 84 12.41 -13.21 4.87
C VAL A 84 13.29 -13.69 6.03
N ASP A 85 14.58 -13.33 6.01
CA ASP A 85 15.53 -13.68 7.06
C ASP A 85 15.22 -13.01 8.39
N ALA A 86 14.87 -11.72 8.38
CA ALA A 86 14.52 -10.98 9.60
C ALA A 86 13.24 -11.51 10.25
N LEU A 87 12.27 -12.02 9.46
CA LEU A 87 11.08 -12.70 9.96
C LEU A 87 11.37 -14.12 10.46
N GLY A 88 12.52 -14.72 10.10
CA GLY A 88 12.84 -16.10 10.44
C GLY A 88 11.94 -17.11 9.72
N ILE A 89 11.44 -16.77 8.53
CA ILE A 89 10.64 -17.68 7.69
C ILE A 89 11.50 -18.23 6.56
N GLY A 90 11.22 -19.44 6.09
CA GLY A 90 11.97 -20.06 4.99
C GLY A 90 12.37 -21.50 5.29
N PRO A 91 12.47 -22.37 4.27
CA PRO A 91 12.06 -22.13 2.87
C PRO A 91 10.53 -21.97 2.73
N VAL A 92 10.07 -21.11 1.81
CA VAL A 92 8.63 -20.82 1.63
C VAL A 92 8.15 -20.93 0.17
N PRO A 93 6.91 -21.33 -0.08
CA PRO A 93 6.28 -21.08 -1.37
C PRO A 93 6.07 -19.57 -1.55
N ALA A 94 6.16 -19.10 -2.78
CA ALA A 94 5.98 -17.69 -3.11
C ALA A 94 5.02 -17.47 -4.29
N TYR A 95 4.25 -16.39 -4.22
CA TYR A 95 3.34 -15.92 -5.25
C TYR A 95 3.68 -14.49 -5.62
N GLY A 96 3.81 -14.19 -6.92
CA GLY A 96 4.07 -12.83 -7.38
C GLY A 96 3.30 -12.50 -8.64
N PHE A 97 2.83 -11.26 -8.74
CA PHE A 97 2.09 -10.75 -9.88
C PHE A 97 2.88 -9.62 -10.56
N HIS A 98 3.05 -9.71 -11.89
CA HIS A 98 3.74 -8.73 -12.74
C HIS A 98 5.13 -8.39 -12.19
N THR A 99 5.37 -7.16 -11.72
CA THR A 99 6.66 -6.77 -11.11
C THR A 99 7.06 -7.69 -9.96
N GLY A 100 6.10 -8.13 -9.14
CA GLY A 100 6.38 -9.05 -8.04
C GLY A 100 6.82 -10.43 -8.52
N ALA A 101 6.37 -10.86 -9.70
CA ALA A 101 6.85 -12.08 -10.34
C ALA A 101 8.33 -11.93 -10.78
N ILE A 102 8.75 -10.74 -11.24
CA ILE A 102 10.14 -10.46 -11.63
C ILE A 102 11.04 -10.43 -10.40
N VAL A 103 10.62 -9.74 -9.33
CA VAL A 103 11.35 -9.71 -8.05
C VAL A 103 11.57 -11.13 -7.53
N LEU A 104 10.52 -11.96 -7.53
CA LEU A 104 10.62 -13.34 -7.08
C LEU A 104 11.46 -14.21 -8.02
N MET A 105 11.41 -14.01 -9.33
CA MET A 105 12.27 -14.72 -10.28
C MET A 105 13.74 -14.46 -9.98
N SER A 106 14.09 -13.17 -9.78
CA SER A 106 15.45 -12.77 -9.42
C SER A 106 15.87 -13.33 -8.06
N ALA A 107 14.96 -13.30 -7.07
CA ALA A 107 15.22 -13.88 -5.75
C ALA A 107 15.43 -15.40 -5.80
N VAL A 108 14.59 -16.14 -6.53
CA VAL A 108 14.72 -17.60 -6.71
C VAL A 108 16.01 -17.97 -7.42
N ARG A 109 16.42 -17.20 -8.43
CA ARG A 109 17.69 -17.41 -9.13
C ARG A 109 18.90 -17.24 -8.20
N ARG A 110 18.84 -16.27 -7.29
CA ARG A 110 19.95 -15.91 -6.39
C ARG A 110 19.99 -16.75 -5.11
N PHE A 111 18.82 -17.14 -4.61
CA PHE A 111 18.62 -17.79 -3.30
C PHE A 111 17.63 -18.97 -3.40
N PRO A 112 17.86 -19.95 -4.29
CA PRO A 112 16.89 -21.03 -4.54
C PRO A 112 16.54 -21.83 -3.29
N GLU A 113 17.45 -21.93 -2.31
CA GLU A 113 17.25 -22.63 -1.04
C GLU A 113 16.23 -21.96 -0.12
N LYS A 114 15.87 -20.69 -0.37
CA LYS A 114 14.87 -19.94 0.40
C LYS A 114 13.44 -20.26 -0.04
N PHE A 115 13.25 -21.01 -1.12
CA PHE A 115 11.95 -21.23 -1.73
C PHE A 115 11.61 -22.71 -1.88
N THR A 116 10.35 -23.06 -1.61
CA THR A 116 9.82 -24.40 -1.94
C THR A 116 9.14 -24.44 -3.30
N ALA A 117 8.59 -23.32 -3.75
CA ALA A 117 7.96 -23.17 -5.06
C ALA A 117 7.74 -21.70 -5.43
N LEU A 118 7.58 -21.43 -6.73
CA LEU A 118 7.24 -20.12 -7.26
C LEU A 118 5.99 -20.17 -8.14
N SER A 119 4.96 -19.38 -7.83
CA SER A 119 3.88 -19.07 -8.77
C SER A 119 4.05 -17.62 -9.27
N ALA A 120 4.48 -17.49 -10.51
CA ALA A 120 4.82 -16.22 -11.16
C ALA A 120 3.77 -15.88 -12.21
N VAL A 121 3.00 -14.81 -11.98
CA VAL A 121 1.86 -14.44 -12.82
C VAL A 121 2.20 -13.24 -13.67
N GLY A 122 1.97 -13.34 -14.98
CA GLY A 122 2.22 -12.24 -15.92
C GLY A 122 3.69 -11.81 -15.93
N TYR A 123 4.61 -12.78 -15.89
CA TYR A 123 6.05 -12.53 -15.93
C TYR A 123 6.49 -12.00 -17.32
N PRO A 124 7.00 -10.76 -17.41
CA PRO A 124 7.37 -10.18 -18.69
C PRO A 124 8.73 -10.67 -19.19
N ILE A 125 8.83 -10.90 -20.51
CA ILE A 125 10.09 -11.16 -21.22
C ILE A 125 10.18 -10.12 -22.33
N LEU A 126 10.69 -8.94 -21.99
CA LEU A 126 10.72 -7.77 -22.86
C LEU A 126 11.85 -7.87 -23.90
N ASN A 127 11.55 -7.52 -25.14
CA ASN A 127 12.59 -7.23 -26.13
C ASN A 127 13.05 -5.76 -26.04
N GLU A 128 14.06 -5.38 -26.83
CA GLU A 128 14.63 -4.03 -26.81
C GLU A 128 13.61 -2.95 -27.17
N GLN A 129 12.79 -3.19 -28.20
CA GLN A 129 11.76 -2.25 -28.63
C GLN A 129 10.68 -2.06 -27.55
N GLU A 130 10.25 -3.14 -26.89
CA GLU A 130 9.29 -3.07 -25.80
C GLU A 130 9.85 -2.36 -24.58
N ARG A 131 11.14 -2.55 -24.26
CA ARG A 131 11.83 -1.78 -23.21
C ARG A 131 11.87 -0.29 -23.54
N GLU A 132 12.15 0.07 -24.79
CA GLU A 132 12.11 1.47 -25.23
C GLU A 132 10.70 2.06 -25.11
N ILE A 133 9.67 1.29 -25.50
CA ILE A 133 8.26 1.67 -25.36
C ILE A 133 7.87 1.83 -23.88
N LEU A 134 8.27 0.89 -23.03
CA LEU A 134 7.95 0.94 -21.60
C LEU A 134 8.93 1.81 -20.80
N GLY A 135 9.90 2.47 -21.43
CA GLY A 135 10.89 3.32 -20.78
C GLY A 135 10.31 4.61 -20.21
N ASP A 136 11.04 5.72 -20.29
CA ASP A 136 10.70 6.96 -19.57
C ASP A 136 9.28 7.51 -19.86
N ALA A 137 8.71 7.22 -21.04
CA ALA A 137 7.33 7.60 -21.38
C ALA A 137 6.27 6.87 -20.54
N TYR A 138 6.54 5.65 -20.07
CA TYR A 138 5.62 4.88 -19.21
C TYR A 138 5.71 5.27 -17.74
N ILE A 139 6.84 5.84 -17.33
CA ILE A 139 7.18 6.23 -15.96
C ILE A 139 7.60 7.72 -15.84
N PRO A 140 6.80 8.66 -16.37
CA PRO A 140 7.15 10.07 -16.35
C PRO A 140 7.25 10.60 -14.91
N PRO A 141 8.12 11.59 -14.64
CA PRO A 141 8.11 12.27 -13.35
C PRO A 141 6.72 12.82 -13.03
N ASN A 142 6.24 12.60 -11.82
CA ASN A 142 5.01 13.19 -11.32
C ASN A 142 5.19 13.73 -9.89
N PRO A 143 6.11 14.70 -9.69
CA PRO A 143 6.27 15.33 -8.38
C PRO A 143 5.00 16.08 -7.99
N ALA A 144 4.86 16.32 -6.69
CA ALA A 144 3.82 17.19 -6.17
C ALA A 144 3.94 18.59 -6.79
N LYS A 145 2.80 19.21 -7.11
CA LYS A 145 2.74 20.51 -7.78
C LYS A 145 1.81 21.46 -7.03
N PRO A 146 2.10 22.78 -7.01
CA PRO A 146 1.38 23.75 -6.19
C PRO A 146 -0.15 23.74 -6.41
N PHE A 147 -0.62 23.50 -7.63
CA PHE A 147 -2.04 23.58 -7.98
C PHE A 147 -2.71 22.22 -8.19
N GLY A 148 -2.06 21.12 -7.75
CA GLY A 148 -2.69 19.79 -7.73
C GLY A 148 -2.72 19.06 -9.08
N GLU A 149 -1.98 19.51 -10.10
CA GLU A 149 -1.99 18.91 -11.45
C GLU A 149 -1.53 17.45 -11.44
N HIS A 150 -0.62 17.11 -10.52
CA HIS A 150 -0.14 15.75 -10.29
C HIS A 150 -1.26 14.78 -9.88
N LEU A 151 -2.29 15.26 -9.19
CA LEU A 151 -3.45 14.46 -8.76
C LEU A 151 -4.38 14.14 -9.92
N VAL A 152 -4.64 15.14 -10.77
CA VAL A 152 -5.43 14.98 -12.00
C VAL A 152 -4.74 13.99 -12.93
N TRP A 153 -3.41 14.11 -13.06
CA TRP A 153 -2.63 13.16 -13.83
C TRP A 153 -2.70 11.74 -13.25
N MET A 154 -2.50 11.56 -11.94
CA MET A 154 -2.57 10.24 -11.28
C MET A 154 -3.91 9.55 -11.55
N TRP A 155 -5.03 10.26 -11.33
CA TRP A 155 -6.37 9.70 -11.55
C TRP A 155 -6.56 9.21 -12.99
N ASN A 156 -6.27 10.07 -13.97
CA ASN A 156 -6.47 9.73 -15.38
C ASN A 156 -5.48 8.65 -15.85
N ARG A 157 -4.23 8.67 -15.37
CA ARG A 157 -3.24 7.63 -15.67
C ARG A 157 -3.71 6.26 -15.16
N ILE A 158 -4.22 6.16 -13.93
CA ILE A 158 -4.75 4.88 -13.39
C ILE A 158 -5.98 4.42 -14.18
N LEU A 159 -6.88 5.36 -14.50
CA LEU A 159 -8.07 5.06 -15.27
C LEU A 159 -7.70 4.51 -16.65
N GLU A 160 -6.84 5.22 -17.38
CA GLU A 160 -6.44 4.88 -18.74
C GLU A 160 -5.54 3.66 -18.84
N GLN A 161 -4.80 3.30 -17.78
CA GLN A 161 -4.07 2.02 -17.76
C GLN A 161 -5.00 0.82 -17.92
N SER A 162 -6.25 0.93 -17.48
CA SER A 162 -7.23 -0.12 -17.74
C SER A 162 -7.74 -0.10 -19.17
N TRP A 163 -7.65 1.03 -19.88
CA TRP A 163 -8.18 1.20 -21.24
C TRP A 163 -7.15 0.91 -22.32
N TYR A 164 -5.87 1.18 -22.05
CA TYR A 164 -4.77 1.05 -22.99
C TYR A 164 -3.52 0.48 -22.32
N PHE A 165 -2.78 -0.37 -23.04
CA PHE A 165 -1.44 -0.80 -22.63
C PHE A 165 -0.43 -0.62 -23.78
N PRO A 166 0.62 0.22 -23.60
CA PRO A 166 0.83 1.12 -22.47
C PRO A 166 -0.21 2.25 -22.41
N TRP A 167 -0.47 2.77 -21.22
CA TRP A 167 -1.56 3.72 -20.92
C TRP A 167 -1.51 5.01 -21.75
N TYR A 168 -0.31 5.49 -22.11
CA TYR A 168 -0.12 6.73 -22.85
C TYR A 168 -0.27 6.57 -24.38
N ARG A 169 -0.46 5.34 -24.90
CA ARG A 169 -0.68 5.08 -26.34
C ARG A 169 -2.14 4.79 -26.59
N GLN A 170 -2.90 5.81 -26.96
CA GLN A 170 -4.34 5.72 -27.18
C GLN A 170 -4.68 5.32 -28.64
N ASP A 171 -4.28 4.11 -29.04
CA ASP A 171 -4.51 3.55 -30.38
C ASP A 171 -5.45 2.33 -30.31
N PRO A 172 -6.26 2.02 -31.34
CA PRO A 172 -7.08 0.81 -31.35
C PRO A 172 -6.30 -0.50 -31.11
N LYS A 173 -5.00 -0.57 -31.45
CA LYS A 173 -4.15 -1.76 -31.26
C LYS A 173 -3.67 -1.95 -29.82
N THR A 174 -3.63 -0.89 -29.02
CA THR A 174 -3.23 -0.93 -27.61
C THR A 174 -4.44 -1.00 -26.68
N ARG A 175 -5.66 -1.04 -27.24
CA ARG A 175 -6.91 -1.10 -26.49
C ARG A 175 -7.00 -2.39 -25.68
N MET A 176 -7.25 -2.23 -24.39
CA MET A 176 -7.47 -3.33 -23.47
C MET A 176 -8.95 -3.80 -23.51
N PRO A 177 -9.21 -5.10 -23.24
CA PRO A 177 -10.55 -5.67 -23.30
C PRO A 177 -11.46 -5.29 -22.12
N PHE A 178 -10.88 -4.74 -21.04
CA PHE A 178 -11.59 -4.32 -19.84
C PHE A 178 -11.45 -2.81 -19.66
N ALA A 179 -12.33 -2.19 -18.88
CA ALA A 179 -12.22 -0.78 -18.52
C ALA A 179 -12.68 -0.60 -17.07
N HIS A 180 -11.82 -0.02 -16.23
CA HIS A 180 -12.22 0.35 -14.88
C HIS A 180 -13.33 1.39 -14.95
N ASP A 181 -14.44 1.10 -14.30
CA ASP A 181 -15.56 2.02 -14.16
C ASP A 181 -15.94 2.30 -12.71
N ASN A 182 -15.41 1.52 -11.76
CA ASN A 182 -15.58 1.67 -10.33
C ASN A 182 -14.61 2.72 -9.75
N PRO A 183 -15.07 3.90 -9.30
CA PRO A 183 -14.22 4.94 -8.74
C PRO A 183 -13.46 4.50 -7.48
N GLU A 184 -14.02 3.58 -6.69
CA GLU A 184 -13.37 3.07 -5.47
C GLU A 184 -12.12 2.26 -5.80
N LEU A 185 -12.16 1.43 -6.85
CA LEU A 185 -10.98 0.67 -7.29
C LEU A 185 -9.90 1.59 -7.86
N VAL A 186 -10.29 2.66 -8.57
CA VAL A 186 -9.35 3.67 -9.06
C VAL A 186 -8.71 4.41 -7.89
N ALA A 187 -9.51 4.85 -6.91
CA ALA A 187 -9.03 5.53 -5.71
C ALA A 187 -8.05 4.68 -4.90
N LEU A 188 -8.28 3.37 -4.78
CA LEU A 188 -7.34 2.45 -4.11
C LEU A 188 -5.96 2.40 -4.80
N ILE A 189 -5.90 2.54 -6.13
CA ILE A 189 -4.62 2.57 -6.87
C ILE A 189 -4.00 3.95 -6.84
N VAL A 190 -4.81 5.01 -6.85
CA VAL A 190 -4.32 6.36 -6.62
C VAL A 190 -3.73 6.51 -5.21
N ASP A 191 -4.32 5.93 -4.17
CA ASP A 191 -3.75 5.98 -2.81
C ASP A 191 -2.37 5.30 -2.75
N ASP A 192 -2.19 4.16 -3.43
CA ASP A 192 -0.87 3.53 -3.56
C ASP A 192 0.13 4.45 -4.28
N MET A 193 -0.29 5.16 -5.33
CA MET A 193 0.56 6.16 -6.00
C MET A 193 0.86 7.36 -5.11
N LEU A 194 -0.09 7.82 -4.30
CA LEU A 194 0.14 8.90 -3.33
C LEU A 194 1.13 8.48 -2.24
N ASN A 195 1.11 7.21 -1.83
CA ASN A 195 2.03 6.66 -0.84
C ASN A 195 3.47 6.59 -1.33
N CYS A 196 3.69 6.20 -2.59
CA CYS A 196 5.03 6.13 -3.17
C CYS A 196 5.48 7.44 -3.85
N ASN A 197 4.55 8.37 -4.14
CA ASN A 197 4.80 9.59 -4.89
C ASN A 197 5.65 9.30 -6.15
N ASP A 198 6.73 10.04 -6.41
CA ASP A 198 7.61 9.81 -7.57
C ASP A 198 8.44 8.51 -7.47
N ALA A 199 8.47 7.85 -6.31
CA ALA A 199 9.26 6.63 -6.10
C ALA A 199 8.74 5.42 -6.90
N TYR A 200 7.49 5.47 -7.37
CA TYR A 200 6.91 4.45 -8.25
C TYR A 200 7.78 4.17 -9.48
N ARG A 201 8.51 5.19 -9.96
CA ARG A 201 9.38 5.13 -11.14
C ARG A 201 10.55 4.18 -10.93
N PHE A 202 11.10 4.11 -9.72
CA PHE A 202 12.26 3.28 -9.45
C PHE A 202 11.91 1.79 -9.54
N GLY A 203 10.79 1.37 -8.93
CA GLY A 203 10.35 -0.03 -9.01
C GLY A 203 9.95 -0.44 -10.44
N TYR A 204 9.27 0.43 -11.18
CA TYR A 204 8.99 0.15 -12.59
C TYR A 204 10.26 0.12 -13.45
N ARG A 205 11.18 1.08 -13.29
CA ARG A 205 12.44 1.10 -14.05
C ARG A 205 13.23 -0.18 -13.80
N ALA A 206 13.40 -0.57 -12.53
CA ALA A 206 14.03 -1.83 -12.16
C ALA A 206 13.37 -3.03 -12.86
N ALA A 207 12.04 -3.07 -12.93
CA ALA A 207 11.29 -4.12 -13.61
C ALA A 207 11.44 -4.12 -15.14
N ILE A 208 11.49 -2.94 -15.77
CA ILE A 208 11.62 -2.79 -17.22
C ILE A 208 13.04 -3.13 -17.68
N GLU A 209 14.04 -2.76 -16.89
CA GLU A 209 15.47 -2.99 -17.17
C GLU A 209 15.94 -4.38 -16.73
N ALA A 210 15.14 -5.10 -15.94
CA ALA A 210 15.43 -6.45 -15.47
C ALA A 210 15.78 -7.39 -16.62
N GLN A 211 16.78 -8.23 -16.38
CA GLN A 211 17.12 -9.32 -17.29
C GLN A 211 16.12 -10.46 -17.17
N ASN A 212 16.06 -11.32 -18.19
CA ASN A 212 15.29 -12.55 -18.07
C ASN A 212 16.03 -13.54 -17.16
N ASP A 213 15.55 -13.69 -15.93
CA ASP A 213 16.16 -14.52 -14.89
C ASP A 213 15.66 -15.96 -14.85
N ILE A 214 14.85 -16.40 -15.83
CA ILE A 214 14.46 -17.82 -15.97
C ILE A 214 15.74 -18.69 -16.01
N PRO A 215 15.89 -19.67 -15.08
CA PRO A 215 17.07 -20.53 -15.05
C PRO A 215 17.21 -21.38 -16.32
N ALA A 216 18.44 -21.81 -16.61
CA ALA A 216 18.70 -22.75 -17.70
C ALA A 216 17.96 -24.09 -17.46
N ALA A 217 17.63 -24.81 -18.54
CA ALA A 217 16.84 -26.03 -18.46
C ALA A 217 17.46 -27.17 -17.62
N ASP A 218 18.79 -27.14 -17.45
CA ASP A 218 19.57 -28.08 -16.64
C ASP A 218 19.87 -27.57 -15.21
N ALA A 219 19.44 -26.35 -14.87
CA ALA A 219 19.63 -25.79 -13.54
C ALA A 219 18.75 -26.49 -12.50
N GLU A 220 19.30 -26.69 -11.30
CA GLU A 220 18.50 -27.05 -10.12
C GLU A 220 17.79 -25.80 -9.60
N ALA A 221 16.46 -25.83 -9.62
CA ALA A 221 15.61 -24.75 -9.15
C ALA A 221 14.36 -25.34 -8.47
N PRO A 222 13.75 -24.65 -7.50
CA PRO A 222 12.46 -25.05 -6.97
C PRO A 222 11.41 -25.10 -8.10
N PRO A 223 10.38 -25.96 -7.98
CA PRO A 223 9.32 -26.04 -8.97
C PRO A 223 8.63 -24.69 -9.15
N ALA A 224 8.25 -24.35 -10.38
CA ALA A 224 7.58 -23.09 -10.67
C ALA A 224 6.40 -23.23 -11.64
N LEU A 225 5.39 -22.39 -11.43
CA LEU A 225 4.29 -22.19 -12.35
C LEU A 225 4.39 -20.77 -12.92
N LEU A 226 4.70 -20.67 -14.21
CA LEU A 226 4.54 -19.45 -15.00
C LEU A 226 3.08 -19.38 -15.46
N ASN A 227 2.30 -18.50 -14.85
CA ASN A 227 0.86 -18.43 -15.04
C ASN A 227 0.44 -17.12 -15.73
N GLY A 228 -0.67 -17.16 -16.44
CA GLY A 228 -1.27 -15.99 -17.09
C GLY A 228 -2.75 -16.20 -17.31
N TYR A 229 -3.42 -15.17 -17.83
CA TYR A 229 -4.83 -15.26 -18.21
C TYR A 229 -5.14 -14.43 -19.46
N VAL A 230 -6.23 -14.80 -20.14
CA VAL A 230 -6.72 -14.07 -21.31
C VAL A 230 -7.12 -12.65 -20.92
N GLY A 231 -6.50 -11.67 -21.57
CA GLY A 231 -6.73 -10.24 -21.35
C GLY A 231 -5.67 -9.54 -20.50
N ASP A 232 -4.73 -10.27 -19.90
CA ASP A 232 -3.49 -9.70 -19.37
C ASP A 232 -2.51 -9.45 -20.52
N PRO A 233 -1.96 -8.23 -20.68
CA PRO A 233 -1.08 -7.90 -21.79
C PRO A 233 0.28 -8.63 -21.72
N LEU A 234 0.68 -9.14 -20.55
CA LEU A 234 1.97 -9.82 -20.36
C LEU A 234 1.88 -11.33 -20.60
N THR A 235 0.68 -11.91 -20.67
CA THR A 235 0.47 -13.34 -20.95
C THR A 235 1.18 -13.78 -22.25
N VAL A 236 1.22 -12.92 -23.26
CA VAL A 236 1.86 -13.20 -24.57
C VAL A 236 3.37 -13.44 -24.47
N HIS A 237 4.02 -12.98 -23.38
CA HIS A 237 5.46 -13.18 -23.17
C HIS A 237 5.80 -14.63 -22.79
N MET A 238 4.84 -15.44 -22.33
CA MET A 238 5.09 -16.84 -21.96
C MET A 238 5.56 -17.71 -23.15
N GLU A 239 5.28 -17.30 -24.38
CA GLU A 239 5.78 -17.97 -25.60
C GLU A 239 7.30 -17.77 -25.81
N ARG A 240 7.92 -16.81 -25.12
CA ARG A 240 9.34 -16.44 -25.28
C ARG A 240 10.28 -17.10 -24.26
N THR A 241 9.74 -17.97 -23.42
CA THR A 241 10.43 -18.60 -22.27
C THR A 241 11.57 -19.55 -22.64
N GLY A 242 11.57 -20.12 -23.86
CA GLY A 242 12.53 -21.15 -24.26
C GLY A 242 12.31 -22.49 -23.54
N LEU A 243 13.39 -23.25 -23.35
CA LEU A 243 13.37 -24.49 -22.57
C LEU A 243 13.37 -24.16 -21.08
N LEU A 244 12.50 -24.82 -20.31
CA LEU A 244 12.33 -24.58 -18.89
C LEU A 244 13.05 -25.64 -18.04
N PRO A 245 13.45 -25.31 -16.79
CA PRO A 245 13.97 -26.28 -15.83
C PRO A 245 12.98 -27.41 -15.53
N LYS A 246 13.49 -28.52 -15.00
CA LYS A 246 12.64 -29.64 -14.56
C LYS A 246 11.65 -29.18 -13.47
N GLY A 247 10.38 -29.54 -13.62
CA GLY A 247 9.31 -29.18 -12.66
C GLY A 247 8.74 -27.77 -12.86
N TRP A 248 9.16 -27.06 -13.91
CA TRP A 248 8.57 -25.78 -14.30
C TRP A 248 7.47 -25.99 -15.34
N HIS A 249 6.35 -25.30 -15.14
CA HIS A 249 5.17 -25.41 -15.98
C HIS A 249 4.69 -24.04 -16.44
N LYS A 250 4.13 -23.98 -17.65
CA LYS A 250 3.42 -22.79 -18.15
C LYS A 250 1.94 -23.05 -18.19
N SER A 251 1.14 -22.04 -17.89
CA SER A 251 -0.31 -22.14 -18.00
C SER A 251 -0.94 -20.79 -18.33
N THR A 252 -1.98 -20.82 -19.17
CA THR A 252 -2.82 -19.66 -19.47
C THR A 252 -4.26 -20.03 -19.15
N GLN A 253 -4.88 -19.28 -18.25
CA GLN A 253 -6.26 -19.48 -17.81
C GLN A 253 -7.23 -18.58 -18.58
N ALA A 254 -8.53 -18.90 -18.53
CA ALA A 254 -9.52 -18.13 -19.28
C ALA A 254 -9.80 -16.75 -18.66
N ASN A 255 -9.61 -16.61 -17.34
CA ASN A 255 -9.92 -15.38 -16.59
C ASN A 255 -9.09 -15.28 -15.29
N PRO A 256 -9.10 -14.11 -14.61
CA PRO A 256 -8.34 -13.91 -13.37
C PRO A 256 -8.72 -14.87 -12.22
N LEU A 257 -9.97 -15.35 -12.15
CA LEU A 257 -10.41 -16.23 -11.06
C LEU A 257 -9.79 -17.62 -11.21
N GLU A 258 -9.85 -18.19 -12.43
CA GLU A 258 -9.20 -19.46 -12.75
C GLU A 258 -7.68 -19.40 -12.60
N GLN A 259 -7.07 -18.25 -12.95
CA GLN A 259 -5.65 -17.99 -12.74
C GLN A 259 -5.27 -18.10 -11.26
N ARG A 260 -6.04 -17.49 -10.37
CA ARG A 260 -5.82 -17.56 -8.92
C ARG A 260 -6.02 -18.98 -8.40
N ALA A 261 -7.06 -19.68 -8.84
CA ALA A 261 -7.30 -21.07 -8.46
C ALA A 261 -6.14 -22.00 -8.86
N ALA A 262 -5.67 -21.91 -10.11
CA ALA A 262 -4.53 -22.69 -10.60
C ALA A 262 -3.24 -22.39 -9.81
N SER A 263 -3.03 -21.13 -9.43
CA SER A 263 -1.88 -20.75 -8.60
C SER A 263 -1.98 -21.35 -7.20
N LEU A 264 -3.17 -21.27 -6.57
CA LEU A 264 -3.41 -21.84 -5.26
C LEU A 264 -3.21 -23.36 -5.28
N ASP A 265 -3.79 -24.06 -6.25
CA ASP A 265 -3.67 -25.51 -6.40
C ASP A 265 -2.21 -25.93 -6.54
N PHE A 266 -1.43 -25.23 -7.36
CA PHE A 266 0.01 -25.47 -7.50
C PHE A 266 0.74 -25.27 -6.16
N LEU A 267 0.54 -24.13 -5.49
CA LEU A 267 1.21 -23.83 -4.22
C LEU A 267 0.84 -24.82 -3.11
N LEU A 268 -0.40 -25.33 -3.08
CA LEU A 268 -0.84 -26.34 -2.13
C LEU A 268 -0.11 -27.68 -2.30
N THR A 269 0.33 -28.03 -3.50
CA THR A 269 1.13 -29.25 -3.74
C THR A 269 2.56 -29.13 -3.22
N GLN A 270 3.03 -27.89 -3.02
CA GLN A 270 4.39 -27.56 -2.61
C GLN A 270 4.47 -26.97 -1.18
N ARG A 271 3.36 -27.09 -0.43
CA ARG A 271 3.28 -26.66 0.97
C ARG A 271 4.27 -27.46 1.81
N ALA A 272 5.10 -26.77 2.58
CA ALA A 272 6.03 -27.41 3.50
C ALA A 272 6.15 -26.57 4.78
N GLY A 273 6.51 -27.23 5.88
CA GLY A 273 6.67 -26.60 7.19
C GLY A 273 5.40 -26.56 8.02
N ASP A 274 5.56 -26.12 9.27
CA ASP A 274 4.49 -25.92 10.23
C ASP A 274 3.91 -24.50 10.14
N GLU A 275 2.89 -24.22 10.95
CA GLU A 275 2.36 -22.86 11.11
C GLU A 275 3.48 -21.89 11.51
N ALA A 276 3.54 -20.73 10.86
CA ALA A 276 4.49 -19.68 11.25
C ALA A 276 4.21 -19.25 12.70
N GLY A 277 5.23 -19.35 13.56
CA GLY A 277 5.15 -18.95 14.96
C GLY A 277 4.90 -17.44 15.16
N PRO A 278 5.13 -16.94 16.39
CA PRO A 278 5.22 -15.51 16.63
C PRO A 278 6.29 -14.90 15.70
N LEU A 279 5.91 -13.85 14.98
CA LEU A 279 6.83 -13.15 14.08
C LEU A 279 7.33 -11.89 14.79
N PRO A 280 8.56 -11.43 14.53
CA PRO A 280 9.07 -10.21 15.11
C PRO A 280 8.31 -8.99 14.58
N GLU A 281 8.15 -7.99 15.44
CA GLU A 281 7.49 -6.72 15.16
C GLU A 281 8.35 -5.57 15.69
N ASP A 282 8.17 -4.37 15.14
CA ASP A 282 8.79 -3.15 15.62
C ASP A 282 8.25 -2.76 17.01
N GLY A 283 9.16 -2.41 17.93
CA GLY A 283 8.81 -2.08 19.32
C GLY A 283 8.34 -0.64 19.53
N HIS A 284 8.42 0.23 18.52
CA HIS A 284 8.12 1.66 18.60
C HIS A 284 7.00 2.11 17.67
N GLN A 285 6.50 1.23 16.80
CA GLN A 285 5.40 1.54 15.90
C GLN A 285 4.71 0.26 15.45
N GLY A 286 3.42 0.32 15.16
CA GLY A 286 2.70 -0.86 14.74
C GLY A 286 1.19 -0.65 14.65
N PHE A 287 0.47 -1.76 14.72
CA PHE A 287 -0.98 -1.77 14.66
C PHE A 287 -1.52 -2.61 15.81
N LEU A 288 -2.31 -1.97 16.67
CA LEU A 288 -2.91 -2.60 17.83
C LEU A 288 -4.33 -3.11 17.48
N PRO A 289 -4.61 -4.41 17.60
CA PRO A 289 -5.98 -4.92 17.54
C PRO A 289 -6.83 -4.38 18.69
N VAL A 290 -7.87 -3.61 18.38
CA VAL A 290 -8.81 -3.09 19.37
C VAL A 290 -10.21 -3.64 19.11
N LYS A 291 -10.90 -3.99 20.19
CA LYS A 291 -12.29 -4.44 20.19
C LYS A 291 -13.06 -3.78 21.32
N THR A 292 -14.07 -3.00 20.95
CA THR A 292 -15.05 -2.35 21.83
C THR A 292 -16.46 -2.78 21.39
N PRO A 293 -17.55 -2.37 22.07
CA PRO A 293 -18.90 -2.68 21.62
C PRO A 293 -19.23 -2.20 20.21
N LEU A 294 -18.63 -1.09 19.77
CA LEU A 294 -18.91 -0.46 18.47
C LEU A 294 -17.74 -0.50 17.47
N PHE A 295 -16.53 -0.82 17.92
CA PHE A 295 -15.34 -0.89 17.07
C PHE A 295 -14.67 -2.27 17.13
N GLU A 296 -14.26 -2.81 15.98
CA GLU A 296 -13.39 -3.97 15.93
C GLU A 296 -12.47 -3.81 14.72
N GLY A 297 -11.19 -3.51 14.99
CA GLY A 297 -10.25 -3.14 13.95
C GLY A 297 -8.81 -3.09 14.44
N LEU A 298 -7.97 -2.38 13.70
CA LEU A 298 -6.57 -2.07 13.99
C LEU A 298 -6.43 -0.57 14.21
N ILE A 299 -5.73 -0.19 15.28
CA ILE A 299 -5.33 1.19 15.58
C ILE A 299 -3.84 1.32 15.27
N HIS A 300 -3.50 2.22 14.35
CA HIS A 300 -2.10 2.53 14.04
C HIS A 300 -1.53 3.39 15.16
N TRP A 301 -0.33 3.04 15.63
CA TRP A 301 0.32 3.71 16.75
C TRP A 301 1.81 3.89 16.50
N ARG A 302 2.36 4.93 17.14
CA ARG A 302 3.81 5.21 17.18
C ARG A 302 4.19 5.75 18.56
N ALA A 303 5.29 5.27 19.11
CA ALA A 303 5.86 5.73 20.37
C ALA A 303 7.14 6.53 20.16
N SER A 304 7.30 7.61 20.91
CA SER A 304 8.52 8.41 20.97
C SER A 304 9.02 8.54 22.41
N GLY A 305 10.34 8.52 22.60
CA GLY A 305 10.98 8.71 23.91
C GLY A 305 10.55 7.67 24.95
N ASP A 306 10.29 8.14 26.17
CA ASP A 306 9.69 7.36 27.26
C ASP A 306 8.23 7.81 27.42
N PRO A 307 7.27 7.12 26.77
CA PRO A 307 5.92 7.64 26.62
C PRO A 307 5.17 7.71 27.96
N LYS A 308 4.66 8.90 28.29
CA LYS A 308 3.93 9.17 29.56
C LYS A 308 2.46 9.48 29.35
N ARG A 309 2.04 9.61 28.09
CA ARG A 309 0.69 9.97 27.68
C ARG A 309 0.36 9.38 26.32
N LEU A 310 -0.93 9.26 26.06
CA LEU A 310 -1.50 9.05 24.75
C LEU A 310 -1.76 10.42 24.11
N HIS A 311 -1.44 10.54 22.84
CA HIS A 311 -1.70 11.74 22.06
C HIS A 311 -2.59 11.40 20.87
N ILE A 312 -3.67 12.17 20.73
CA ILE A 312 -4.64 12.05 19.64
C ILE A 312 -4.56 13.32 18.80
N HIS A 313 -4.29 13.15 17.51
CA HIS A 313 -4.27 14.24 16.54
C HIS A 313 -5.67 14.83 16.32
N ALA A 314 -5.75 16.02 15.73
CA ALA A 314 -7.03 16.67 15.42
C ALA A 314 -7.82 15.90 14.33
N PRO A 315 -9.16 16.06 14.24
CA PRO A 315 -9.92 15.48 13.13
C PRO A 315 -9.38 15.96 11.78
N GLY A 316 -9.36 15.07 10.78
CA GLY A 316 -8.78 15.39 9.45
C GLY A 316 -7.26 15.30 9.37
N LYS A 317 -6.56 14.98 10.47
CA LYS A 317 -5.11 14.76 10.53
C LYS A 317 -4.78 13.28 10.70
N GLU A 318 -3.48 12.97 10.70
CA GLU A 318 -2.93 11.63 10.98
C GLU A 318 -1.67 11.74 11.86
N LEU A 319 -1.20 10.61 12.38
CA LEU A 319 -0.03 10.56 13.24
C LEU A 319 1.25 11.07 12.55
N GLY A 320 2.14 11.67 13.34
CA GLY A 320 3.41 12.20 12.86
C GLY A 320 3.34 13.50 12.06
N MET A 321 2.18 14.16 12.02
CA MET A 321 2.06 15.53 11.52
C MET A 321 2.49 16.60 12.53
N ALA A 322 2.57 16.26 13.82
CA ALA A 322 3.05 17.13 14.87
C ALA A 322 4.32 16.54 15.53
N ASP A 323 5.21 17.41 16.00
CA ASP A 323 6.38 17.00 16.78
C ASP A 323 5.95 16.69 18.22
N VAL A 324 5.64 15.42 18.46
CA VAL A 324 5.16 14.93 19.75
C VAL A 324 6.25 14.08 20.41
N SER A 325 6.80 14.58 21.52
CA SER A 325 7.75 13.84 22.34
C SER A 325 7.07 13.16 23.54
N ASP A 326 7.70 12.08 24.02
CA ASP A 326 7.33 11.34 25.23
C ASP A 326 5.85 10.92 25.25
N ALA A 327 5.36 10.45 24.09
CA ALA A 327 3.98 10.03 23.92
C ALA A 327 3.86 8.81 23.01
N ILE A 328 2.73 8.11 23.15
CA ILE A 328 2.21 7.22 22.12
C ILE A 328 1.17 8.01 21.33
N GLU A 329 1.43 8.22 20.06
CA GLU A 329 0.47 8.78 19.10
C GLU A 329 -0.38 7.65 18.53
N ILE A 330 -1.66 7.94 18.28
CA ILE A 330 -2.57 7.01 17.60
C ILE A 330 -3.35 7.69 16.50
N ASP A 331 -3.61 6.94 15.44
CA ASP A 331 -4.68 7.27 14.50
C ASP A 331 -6.02 6.81 15.06
N MET A 332 -7.00 7.70 15.16
CA MET A 332 -8.36 7.33 15.58
C MET A 332 -9.07 6.52 14.47
N PRO A 333 -10.07 5.68 14.78
CA PRO A 333 -10.82 4.95 13.76
C PRO A 333 -11.29 5.84 12.60
N GLY A 334 -10.98 5.41 11.38
CA GLY A 334 -11.26 6.18 10.17
C GLY A 334 -10.38 7.42 9.95
N HIS A 335 -9.18 7.45 10.55
CA HIS A 335 -8.10 8.41 10.30
C HIS A 335 -6.79 7.68 10.01
N GLY A 336 -5.87 8.36 9.32
CA GLY A 336 -4.55 7.85 8.98
C GLY A 336 -4.59 6.40 8.48
N LEU A 337 -3.87 5.51 9.16
CA LEU A 337 -3.86 4.08 8.85
C LEU A 337 -4.74 3.23 9.79
N ALA A 338 -5.52 3.82 10.69
CA ALA A 338 -6.45 3.04 11.51
C ALA A 338 -7.62 2.49 10.67
N ASP A 339 -8.14 1.33 11.08
CA ASP A 339 -9.34 0.78 10.44
C ASP A 339 -10.55 1.72 10.65
N LYS A 340 -11.48 1.69 9.71
CA LYS A 340 -12.72 2.46 9.76
C LYS A 340 -13.75 1.79 10.69
N TRP A 341 -14.72 2.56 11.15
CA TRP A 341 -15.91 2.00 11.82
C TRP A 341 -16.66 1.04 10.89
N LYS A 342 -17.35 0.05 11.46
CA LYS A 342 -18.30 -0.76 10.71
C LYS A 342 -19.56 0.06 10.45
N GLY A 343 -19.71 0.60 9.25
CA GLY A 343 -20.81 1.50 8.89
C GLY A 343 -20.50 2.95 9.26
N ALA A 344 -21.53 3.73 9.60
CA ALA A 344 -21.36 5.13 9.96
C ALA A 344 -20.60 5.28 11.29
N ALA A 345 -19.66 6.21 11.34
CA ALA A 345 -18.96 6.55 12.56
C ALA A 345 -19.91 7.13 13.63
N PRO A 346 -19.68 6.89 14.92
CA PRO A 346 -20.54 7.39 15.99
C PRO A 346 -20.36 8.91 16.16
N ALA A 347 -21.48 9.61 16.36
CA ALA A 347 -21.47 11.03 16.74
C ALA A 347 -21.33 11.26 18.25
N ASP A 348 -21.49 10.19 19.05
CA ASP A 348 -21.36 10.21 20.50
C ASP A 348 -19.90 10.00 20.94
N TRP A 349 -19.46 10.76 21.94
CA TRP A 349 -18.07 10.72 22.44
C TRP A 349 -17.69 9.39 23.11
N GLN A 350 -18.63 8.71 23.77
CA GLN A 350 -18.30 7.52 24.56
C GLN A 350 -17.70 6.41 23.69
N ALA A 351 -18.20 6.23 22.46
CA ALA A 351 -17.68 5.23 21.55
C ALA A 351 -16.20 5.48 21.18
N TRP A 352 -15.83 6.75 20.99
CA TRP A 352 -14.44 7.16 20.74
C TRP A 352 -13.58 6.99 22.00
N GLN A 353 -14.12 7.35 23.16
CA GLN A 353 -13.45 7.18 24.46
C GLN A 353 -13.15 5.70 24.76
N ASP A 354 -14.06 4.78 24.45
CA ASP A 354 -13.85 3.33 24.66
C ASP A 354 -12.63 2.81 23.86
N VAL A 355 -12.42 3.33 22.64
CA VAL A 355 -11.24 2.99 21.83
C VAL A 355 -9.98 3.55 22.47
N ILE A 356 -10.01 4.81 22.89
CA ILE A 356 -8.90 5.47 23.59
C ILE A 356 -8.53 4.71 24.86
N ASP A 357 -9.51 4.33 25.67
CA ASP A 357 -9.31 3.62 26.93
C ASP A 357 -8.75 2.22 26.70
N ALA A 358 -9.20 1.52 25.65
CA ALA A 358 -8.65 0.21 25.28
C ALA A 358 -7.17 0.30 24.87
N VAL A 359 -6.79 1.34 24.11
CA VAL A 359 -5.39 1.56 23.73
C VAL A 359 -4.55 1.99 24.94
N ALA A 360 -5.06 2.91 25.75
CA ALA A 360 -4.42 3.38 26.97
C ALA A 360 -4.15 2.23 27.95
N ALA A 361 -5.12 1.33 28.13
CA ALA A 361 -4.98 0.13 28.95
C ALA A 361 -3.91 -0.84 28.40
N HIS A 362 -3.82 -1.01 27.07
CA HIS A 362 -2.81 -1.86 26.45
C HIS A 362 -1.39 -1.38 26.77
N PHE A 363 -1.15 -0.08 26.70
CA PHE A 363 0.17 0.51 26.96
C PHE A 363 0.40 0.91 28.43
N GLY A 364 -0.58 0.74 29.32
CA GLY A 364 -0.47 1.15 30.72
C GLY A 364 -0.38 2.67 30.91
N ILE A 365 -0.97 3.45 30.01
CA ILE A 365 -0.92 4.92 30.01
C ILE A 365 -2.21 5.49 30.61
N ALA A 366 -2.10 6.38 31.59
CA ALA A 366 -3.27 6.99 32.25
C ALA A 366 -3.63 8.40 31.74
N LYS A 367 -2.69 9.08 31.06
CA LYS A 367 -2.88 10.46 30.61
C LYS A 367 -3.16 10.49 29.12
N THR A 368 -4.14 11.30 28.73
CA THR A 368 -4.51 11.49 27.33
C THR A 368 -4.49 12.97 26.99
N SER A 369 -4.04 13.30 25.80
CA SER A 369 -3.94 14.66 25.26
C SER A 369 -4.47 14.68 23.83
N PHE A 370 -4.96 15.83 23.41
CA PHE A 370 -5.57 16.03 22.10
C PHE A 370 -5.00 17.29 21.46
N ASP A 371 -4.80 17.26 20.16
CA ASP A 371 -4.71 18.50 19.39
C ASP A 371 -6.06 19.22 19.38
N PRO A 372 -6.07 20.56 19.34
CA PRO A 372 -7.31 21.33 19.28
C PRO A 372 -8.04 21.08 17.95
N PRO A 373 -9.37 20.90 17.95
CA PRO A 373 -10.13 20.81 16.72
C PRO A 373 -10.11 22.15 15.97
N ALA A 374 -10.20 22.10 14.64
CA ALA A 374 -10.37 23.31 13.82
C ALA A 374 -11.68 24.04 14.18
N LYS A 375 -11.62 25.37 14.22
CA LYS A 375 -12.79 26.21 14.52
C LYS A 375 -13.60 26.46 13.26
N GLY A 376 -14.93 26.36 13.38
CA GLY A 376 -15.84 26.64 12.27
C GLY A 376 -17.05 25.73 12.23
N ASP A 377 -17.82 25.87 11.16
CA ASP A 377 -18.90 24.98 10.78
C ASP A 377 -18.32 23.63 10.36
N ILE A 378 -18.62 22.60 11.15
CA ILE A 378 -18.12 21.23 10.97
C ILE A 378 -18.50 20.66 9.60
N ASP A 379 -19.69 20.98 9.07
CA ASP A 379 -20.13 20.49 7.76
C ASP A 379 -19.28 21.06 6.63
N ARG A 380 -18.82 22.30 6.80
CA ARG A 380 -17.92 22.97 5.85
C ARG A 380 -16.48 22.54 6.06
N LEU A 381 -16.02 22.33 7.29
CA LEU A 381 -14.64 21.93 7.58
C LEU A 381 -14.30 20.53 7.04
N TYR A 382 -15.27 19.61 7.09
CA TYR A 382 -15.09 18.21 6.70
C TYR A 382 -16.18 17.80 5.69
N PRO A 383 -16.08 18.27 4.43
CA PRO A 383 -17.03 17.88 3.38
C PRO A 383 -16.88 16.40 3.00
N ASP A 384 -17.82 15.88 2.21
CA ASP A 384 -17.72 14.52 1.68
C ASP A 384 -16.64 14.44 0.60
N LEU A 385 -15.53 13.77 0.93
CA LEU A 385 -14.39 13.55 0.04
C LEU A 385 -14.38 12.12 -0.54
N SER A 386 -15.55 11.48 -0.65
CA SER A 386 -15.68 10.16 -1.26
C SER A 386 -15.23 10.15 -2.73
N PRO A 387 -14.65 9.04 -3.22
CA PRO A 387 -14.21 8.94 -4.61
C PRO A 387 -15.30 9.23 -5.63
N SER A 388 -15.07 10.24 -6.47
CA SER A 388 -15.94 10.57 -7.59
C SER A 388 -15.38 10.05 -8.91
N ARG A 389 -16.24 9.91 -9.93
CA ARG A 389 -15.87 9.35 -11.24
C ARG A 389 -14.64 10.00 -11.90
N PHE A 390 -14.43 11.29 -11.64
CA PHE A 390 -13.36 12.09 -12.24
C PHE A 390 -12.32 12.56 -11.22
N GLY A 391 -12.31 11.98 -10.01
CA GLY A 391 -11.29 12.28 -9.02
C GLY A 391 -11.41 13.66 -8.37
N HIS A 392 -12.57 14.34 -8.46
CA HIS A 392 -12.75 15.70 -7.92
C HIS A 392 -12.39 15.85 -6.44
N HIS A 393 -12.67 14.82 -5.62
CA HIS A 393 -12.30 14.76 -4.21
C HIS A 393 -10.79 15.01 -3.97
N LEU A 394 -9.91 14.58 -4.89
CA LEU A 394 -8.47 14.81 -4.78
C LEU A 394 -8.15 16.30 -4.88
N THR A 395 -8.69 16.98 -5.89
CA THR A 395 -8.46 18.41 -6.11
C THR A 395 -9.16 19.28 -5.08
N GLU A 396 -10.33 18.85 -4.60
CA GLU A 396 -11.08 19.53 -3.54
C GLU A 396 -10.30 19.47 -2.22
N ALA A 397 -9.85 18.28 -1.79
CA ALA A 397 -9.00 18.13 -0.61
C ALA A 397 -7.71 18.96 -0.72
N TRP A 398 -7.10 19.02 -1.90
CA TRP A 398 -5.89 19.83 -2.12
C TRP A 398 -6.15 21.32 -1.94
N GLY A 399 -7.28 21.81 -2.46
CA GLY A 399 -7.73 23.19 -2.27
C GLY A 399 -8.01 23.50 -0.80
N ILE A 400 -8.66 22.59 -0.07
CA ILE A 400 -8.94 22.72 1.37
C ILE A 400 -7.66 22.87 2.16
N VAL A 401 -6.70 21.94 1.98
CA VAL A 401 -5.42 21.98 2.71
C VAL A 401 -4.68 23.28 2.41
N ARG A 402 -4.59 23.70 1.15
CA ARG A 402 -3.95 24.98 0.80
C ARG A 402 -4.65 26.18 1.42
N ALA A 403 -5.98 26.21 1.38
CA ALA A 403 -6.75 27.31 1.95
C ALA A 403 -6.63 27.36 3.48
N ALA A 404 -6.47 26.21 4.15
CA ALA A 404 -6.30 26.13 5.60
C ALA A 404 -4.98 26.72 6.10
N HIS A 405 -4.00 26.90 5.23
CA HIS A 405 -2.77 27.66 5.53
C HIS A 405 -2.93 29.17 5.34
N ILE A 406 -3.99 29.64 4.67
CA ILE A 406 -4.14 31.05 4.29
C ILE A 406 -5.31 31.71 5.03
N PHE A 407 -6.34 30.94 5.39
CA PHE A 407 -7.56 31.43 6.04
C PHE A 407 -7.98 30.53 7.21
N GLU A 408 -8.47 31.13 8.30
CA GLU A 408 -9.08 30.41 9.42
C GLU A 408 -10.47 30.98 9.76
N PRO A 409 -11.59 30.25 9.49
CA PRO A 409 -11.64 28.95 8.81
C PRO A 409 -11.36 29.06 7.30
N TRP A 410 -10.86 27.98 6.70
CA TRP A 410 -10.38 27.94 5.31
C TRP A 410 -11.40 28.36 4.26
N TYR A 411 -12.70 28.19 4.55
CA TYR A 411 -13.79 28.47 3.63
C TYR A 411 -14.29 29.92 3.65
N GLU A 412 -13.78 30.77 4.56
CA GLU A 412 -14.08 32.21 4.60
C GLU A 412 -12.96 33.00 3.91
N ALA A 413 -12.78 32.80 2.60
CA ALA A 413 -11.65 33.34 1.83
C ALA A 413 -11.76 34.87 1.59
N ASN A 414 -11.58 35.67 2.64
CA ASN A 414 -11.56 37.12 2.60
C ASN A 414 -10.57 37.71 3.63
N ALA A 415 -10.29 39.01 3.53
CA ALA A 415 -9.27 39.68 4.33
C ALA A 415 -9.50 39.60 5.85
N ALA A 416 -10.74 39.42 6.33
CA ALA A 416 -11.03 39.34 7.75
C ALA A 416 -10.62 38.01 8.40
N TYR A 417 -10.41 36.96 7.59
CA TYR A 417 -10.06 35.62 8.05
C TYR A 417 -8.69 35.16 7.54
N ALA A 418 -7.96 36.04 6.83
CA ALA A 418 -6.60 35.75 6.41
C ALA A 418 -5.69 35.62 7.64
N VAL A 419 -4.82 34.60 7.63
CA VAL A 419 -3.84 34.35 8.69
C VAL A 419 -2.43 34.56 8.17
N ASP A 420 -1.50 34.88 9.08
CA ASP A 420 -0.07 34.89 8.76
C ASP A 420 0.40 33.44 8.54
N PHE A 421 1.21 33.21 7.51
CA PHE A 421 1.77 31.91 7.20
C PHE A 421 3.21 32.02 6.67
N ASP A 422 4.01 30.98 6.87
CA ASP A 422 5.31 30.87 6.22
C ASP A 422 5.10 30.36 4.79
N PRO A 423 5.61 31.02 3.73
CA PRO A 423 5.48 30.52 2.37
C PRO A 423 5.94 29.07 2.19
N SER A 424 6.87 28.59 3.01
CA SER A 424 7.32 27.20 3.01
C SER A 424 6.22 26.19 3.42
N ASP A 425 5.16 26.63 4.09
CA ASP A 425 4.00 25.80 4.43
C ASP A 425 3.15 25.47 3.19
N LEU A 426 3.26 26.26 2.12
CA LEU A 426 2.59 26.03 0.85
C LEU A 426 3.42 25.20 -0.15
N GLU A 427 4.60 24.73 0.24
CA GLU A 427 5.43 23.87 -0.60
C GLU A 427 4.74 22.52 -0.82
N PRO A 428 4.67 22.03 -2.08
CA PRO A 428 3.90 20.83 -2.41
C PRO A 428 4.28 19.60 -1.59
N GLU A 429 5.56 19.42 -1.25
CA GLU A 429 6.07 18.30 -0.49
C GLU A 429 5.47 18.22 0.93
N ARG A 430 5.16 19.37 1.55
CA ARG A 430 4.46 19.42 2.84
C ARG A 430 2.98 19.12 2.67
N LEU A 431 2.35 19.74 1.69
CA LEU A 431 0.91 19.65 1.44
C LEU A 431 0.45 18.22 1.12
N VAL A 432 1.29 17.39 0.48
CA VAL A 432 0.94 15.98 0.18
C VAL A 432 0.62 15.18 1.44
N ILE A 433 1.34 15.41 2.55
CA ILE A 433 1.12 14.69 3.80
C ILE A 433 -0.27 15.05 4.35
N GLU A 434 -0.59 16.33 4.41
CA GLU A 434 -1.88 16.81 4.92
C GLU A 434 -3.05 16.41 4.00
N HIS A 435 -2.83 16.47 2.70
CA HIS A 435 -3.80 16.07 1.68
C HIS A 435 -4.21 14.61 1.84
N ARG A 436 -3.22 13.73 1.96
CA ARG A 436 -3.43 12.30 2.21
C ARG A 436 -4.15 12.06 3.53
N ALA A 437 -3.72 12.73 4.60
CA ALA A 437 -4.34 12.63 5.91
C ALA A 437 -5.84 12.99 5.85
N LEU A 438 -6.17 14.10 5.18
CA LEU A 438 -7.54 14.58 5.05
C LEU A 438 -8.42 13.60 4.24
N ILE A 439 -7.94 13.06 3.13
CA ILE A 439 -8.70 12.08 2.32
C ILE A 439 -8.94 10.78 3.11
N ARG A 440 -7.96 10.35 3.92
CA ARG A 440 -8.08 9.15 4.74
C ARG A 440 -8.98 9.32 5.95
N ALA A 441 -9.16 10.55 6.41
CA ALA A 441 -9.95 10.91 7.57
C ALA A 441 -11.47 10.85 7.30
N VAL A 442 -11.97 9.70 6.85
CA VAL A 442 -13.39 9.46 6.51
C VAL A 442 -14.34 9.59 7.70
N SER A 443 -13.81 9.68 8.92
CA SER A 443 -14.60 9.90 10.14
C SER A 443 -14.27 11.23 10.82
N ALA A 444 -13.59 12.16 10.14
CA ALA A 444 -13.22 13.47 10.68
C ALA A 444 -14.43 14.27 11.15
N LYS A 445 -15.48 14.31 10.33
CA LYS A 445 -16.73 14.99 10.66
C LYS A 445 -17.34 14.47 11.97
N GLN A 446 -17.52 13.16 12.09
CA GLN A 446 -18.12 12.55 13.28
C GLN A 446 -17.25 12.71 14.52
N LEU A 447 -15.92 12.61 14.39
CA LEU A 447 -14.99 12.87 15.50
C LEU A 447 -15.07 14.32 15.96
N ALA A 448 -15.12 15.28 15.03
CA ALA A 448 -15.26 16.71 15.35
C ALA A 448 -16.59 17.01 16.06
N MET A 449 -17.70 16.39 15.63
CA MET A 449 -18.99 16.50 16.30
C MET A 449 -18.94 15.93 17.72
N ALA A 450 -18.35 14.75 17.89
CA ALA A 450 -18.22 14.10 19.19
C ALA A 450 -17.37 14.92 20.16
N LEU A 451 -16.25 15.50 19.69
CA LEU A 451 -15.39 16.38 20.48
C LEU A 451 -16.08 17.68 20.90
N SER A 452 -16.95 18.22 20.05
CA SER A 452 -17.71 19.45 20.38
C SER A 452 -18.79 19.22 21.44
N ASN A 453 -19.20 17.98 21.64
CA ASN A 453 -20.23 17.57 22.61
C ASN A 453 -19.66 16.94 23.89
N LYS A 454 -18.33 16.82 23.99
CA LYS A 454 -17.60 16.30 25.16
C LYS A 454 -17.60 17.32 26.31
#